data_AF-A0AB34DHH2-F1
#
_entry.id   AF-A0AB34DHH2-F1
#
_cell.length_a   1.000
_cell.length_b   1.000
_cell.length_c   1.000
_cell.angle_alpha   90.00
_cell.angle_beta   90.00
_cell.angle_gamma   90.00
#
_symmetry.space_group_name_H-M   'P 1'
#
loop_
_entity.id
_entity.type
_entity.pdbx_description
1 polymer ?
#
loop_
_entity_poly.entity_id
_entity_poly.type
_entity_poly.pdbx_seq_one_letter_code
_entity_poly.pdbx_strand_id
1 'polypeptide(L)' 'MHRSFFLAGACCFLLVTVASAGTVLNRDSGSDPSTLDHHRTSTVAEGNVMRDLYDGLTIQNANGEAVPGVAKSWDV' A
#
# COMPACT_ATOMS: atom_id res chain seq x y z
N MET A 1 6.88 44.66 10.51
CA MET A 1 6.61 43.30 11.03
C MET A 1 5.62 42.48 10.18
N HIS A 2 4.90 43.06 9.21
CA HIS A 2 3.87 42.34 8.43
C HIS A 2 4.38 41.53 7.22
N ARG A 3 5.59 41.82 6.72
CA ARG A 3 6.18 41.13 5.55
C ARG A 3 6.58 39.67 5.85
N SER A 4 7.01 39.40 7.08
CA SER A 4 7.39 38.05 7.53
C SER A 4 6.14 37.16 7.76
N PHE A 5 5.04 37.76 8.22
CA PHE A 5 3.73 37.08 8.30
C PHE A 5 3.18 36.68 6.92
N PHE A 6 3.34 37.54 5.92
CA PHE A 6 2.93 37.23 4.54
C PHE A 6 3.74 36.08 3.91
N LEU A 7 5.05 36.03 4.20
CA LEU A 7 5.92 34.96 3.70
C LEU A 7 5.61 33.59 4.34
N ALA A 8 5.30 33.58 5.63
CA ALA A 8 4.90 32.36 6.34
C ALA A 8 3.56 31.79 5.82
N GLY A 9 2.58 32.66 5.53
CA GLY A 9 1.30 32.25 4.94
C GLY A 9 1.43 31.62 3.54
N ALA A 10 2.38 32.11 2.73
CA ALA A 10 2.66 31.56 1.40
C ALA A 10 3.30 30.16 1.45
N CYS A 11 4.14 29.86 2.45
CA CYS A 11 4.70 28.52 2.65
C CYS A 11 3.64 27.48 3.07
N CYS A 12 2.63 27.88 3.86
CA CYS A 12 1.55 26.97 4.24
C CYS A 12 0.64 26.59 3.06
N PHE A 13 0.50 27.46 2.06
CA PHE A 13 -0.27 27.15 0.85
C PHE A 13 0.42 26.16 -0.09
N LEU A 14 1.76 26.10 -0.10
CA LEU A 14 2.55 25.17 -0.93
C LEU A 14 2.51 23.71 -0.42
N LEU A 15 2.06 23.48 0.80
CA LEU A 15 1.94 22.15 1.42
C LEU A 15 0.50 21.61 1.41
N VAL A 16 -0.46 22.33 0.82
CA VAL A 16 -1.82 21.84 0.61
C VAL A 16 -1.79 20.73 -0.44
N THR A 17 -1.73 19.49 0.02
CA THR A 17 -2.09 18.34 -0.79
C THR A 17 -3.62 18.29 -0.85
N VAL A 18 -4.18 18.33 -2.06
CA VAL A 18 -5.59 17.99 -2.26
C VAL A 18 -5.74 16.51 -1.88
N ALA A 19 -6.46 16.25 -0.79
CA ALA A 19 -6.90 14.91 -0.45
C ALA A 19 -7.89 14.45 -1.53
N SER A 20 -7.46 13.57 -2.42
CA SER A 20 -8.37 12.89 -3.34
C SER A 20 -9.25 11.94 -2.54
N ALA A 21 -10.57 12.00 -2.75
CA ALA A 21 -11.49 10.97 -2.26
C ALA A 21 -11.07 9.58 -2.79
N GLY A 22 -11.51 8.51 -2.10
CA GLY A 22 -11.05 7.13 -2.32
C GLY A 22 -10.98 6.73 -3.80
N THR A 23 -9.82 6.26 -4.22
CA THR A 23 -9.58 5.79 -5.59
C THR A 23 -10.09 4.36 -5.76
N VAL A 24 -10.87 4.12 -6.80
CA VAL A 24 -11.23 2.76 -7.23
C VAL A 24 -10.20 2.29 -8.25
N LEU A 25 -9.52 1.18 -7.94
CA LEU A 25 -8.62 0.50 -8.87
C LEU A 25 -9.33 -0.71 -9.47
N ASN A 26 -9.58 -0.68 -10.78
CA ASN A 26 -10.07 -1.82 -11.54
C ASN A 26 -8.87 -2.56 -12.13
N ARG A 27 -8.53 -3.73 -11.58
CA ARG A 27 -7.41 -4.57 -12.02
C ARG A 27 -7.94 -5.86 -12.62
N ASP A 28 -7.37 -6.29 -13.74
CA ASP A 28 -7.61 -7.64 -14.25
C ASP A 28 -7.08 -8.69 -13.26
N SER A 29 -7.88 -9.71 -12.94
CA SER A 29 -7.47 -10.79 -12.05
C SER A 29 -6.59 -11.82 -12.75
N GLY A 30 -6.51 -11.79 -14.09
CA GLY A 30 -5.74 -12.71 -14.93
C GLY A 30 -6.46 -14.03 -15.18
N SER A 31 -7.06 -14.63 -14.15
CA SER A 31 -7.99 -15.76 -14.27
C SER A 31 -9.00 -15.73 -13.12
N ASP A 32 -10.04 -16.56 -13.22
CA ASP A 32 -10.98 -16.75 -12.11
C ASP A 32 -10.31 -17.61 -11.02
N PRO A 33 -10.19 -17.12 -9.76
CA PRO A 33 -9.60 -17.88 -8.68
C PRO A 33 -10.48 -19.07 -8.29
N SER A 34 -9.88 -20.24 -8.11
CA SER A 34 -10.62 -21.46 -7.74
C SER A 34 -11.02 -21.48 -6.27
N THR A 35 -10.27 -20.76 -5.43
CA THR A 35 -10.47 -20.66 -3.99
C THR A 35 -9.77 -19.42 -3.41
N LEU A 36 -10.28 -18.92 -2.27
CA LEU A 36 -9.63 -17.88 -1.45
C LEU A 36 -9.15 -18.41 -0.09
N ASP A 37 -9.18 -19.74 0.10
CA ASP A 37 -8.51 -20.40 1.21
C ASP A 37 -7.00 -20.43 0.92
N HIS A 38 -6.21 -19.70 1.71
CA HIS A 38 -4.76 -19.57 1.54
C HIS A 38 -4.03 -20.92 1.56
N HIS A 39 -4.57 -21.94 2.27
CA HIS A 39 -3.98 -23.28 2.29
C HIS A 39 -4.29 -24.12 1.05
N ARG A 40 -5.11 -23.61 0.14
CA ARG A 40 -5.59 -24.33 -1.05
C ARG A 40 -5.34 -23.58 -2.36
N THR A 41 -4.70 -22.42 -2.32
CA THR A 41 -4.33 -21.65 -3.51
C THR A 41 -3.13 -22.28 -4.21
N SER A 42 -3.10 -22.23 -5.54
CA SER A 42 -2.01 -22.83 -6.33
C SER A 42 -1.56 -21.97 -7.52
N THR A 43 -2.25 -20.86 -7.80
CA THR A 43 -1.99 -20.02 -8.97
C THR A 43 -1.46 -18.63 -8.60
N VAL A 44 -0.82 -17.97 -9.57
CA VAL A 44 -0.35 -16.58 -9.40
C VAL A 44 -1.52 -15.59 -9.29
N ALA A 45 -2.60 -15.81 -10.05
CA ALA A 45 -3.81 -15.00 -9.99
C ALA A 45 -4.42 -14.99 -8.59
N GLU A 46 -4.57 -16.17 -7.97
CA GLU A 46 -5.00 -16.30 -6.57
C GLU A 46 -4.03 -15.59 -5.62
N GLY A 47 -2.72 -15.77 -5.81
CA GLY A 47 -1.70 -15.10 -5.00
C GLY A 47 -1.77 -13.57 -5.05
N ASN A 48 -2.20 -12.98 -6.18
CA ASN A 48 -2.41 -11.53 -6.28
C ASN A 48 -3.54 -11.05 -5.38
N VAL A 49 -4.68 -11.77 -5.36
CA VAL A 49 -5.81 -11.44 -4.48
C VAL A 49 -5.45 -11.72 -3.02
N MET A 50 -4.71 -12.81 -2.76
CA MET A 50 -4.31 -13.20 -1.41
C MET A 50 -3.45 -12.14 -0.72
N ARG A 51 -2.54 -11.48 -1.48
CA ARG A 51 -1.71 -10.37 -0.99
C ARG A 51 -2.51 -9.10 -0.64
N ASP A 52 -3.69 -8.93 -1.21
CA ASP A 52 -4.58 -7.81 -0.87
C ASP A 52 -5.46 -8.15 0.36
N LEU A 53 -5.65 -9.45 0.67
CA LEU A 53 -6.50 -9.93 1.77
C LEU A 53 -5.74 -10.27 3.06
N TYR A 54 -4.48 -10.72 2.97
CA TYR A 54 -3.70 -11.22 4.10
C TYR A 54 -2.26 -10.73 4.06
N ASP A 55 -1.73 -10.39 5.24
CA ASP A 55 -0.32 -10.07 5.43
C ASP A 55 0.41 -11.20 6.18
N GLY A 56 1.64 -11.49 5.75
CA GLY A 56 2.55 -12.41 6.41
C GLY A 56 3.33 -11.77 7.55
N LEU A 57 4.26 -12.54 8.15
CA LEU A 57 5.20 -12.00 9.14
C LEU A 57 6.07 -10.88 8.53
N THR A 58 6.52 -11.11 7.30
CA THR A 58 7.16 -10.13 6.41
C THR A 58 6.34 -9.98 5.14
N ILE A 59 6.46 -8.83 4.49
CA ILE A 59 5.89 -8.54 3.16
C ILE A 59 6.97 -7.98 2.23
N GLN A 60 6.67 -7.79 0.96
CA GLN A 60 7.60 -7.22 -0.01
C GLN A 60 7.21 -5.80 -0.38
N ASN A 61 8.18 -4.87 -0.39
CA ASN A 61 7.96 -3.51 -0.87
C ASN A 61 7.98 -3.44 -2.42
N ALA A 62 7.80 -2.23 -2.98
CA ALA A 62 7.80 -2.01 -4.42
C ALA A 62 9.13 -2.37 -5.12
N ASN A 63 10.24 -2.44 -4.37
CA ASN A 63 11.55 -2.86 -4.87
C ASN A 63 11.76 -4.38 -4.75
N GLY A 64 10.79 -5.12 -4.18
CA GLY A 64 10.91 -6.55 -3.91
C GLY A 64 11.70 -6.88 -2.64
N GLU A 65 11.99 -5.89 -1.78
CA GLU A 65 12.73 -6.11 -0.54
C GLU A 65 11.78 -6.59 0.56
N ALA A 66 12.24 -7.54 1.38
CA ALA A 66 11.49 -7.98 2.55
C ALA A 66 11.44 -6.87 3.61
N VAL A 67 10.23 -6.48 4.00
CA VAL A 67 9.96 -5.45 5.02
C VAL A 67 9.03 -6.00 6.11
N PRO A 68 8.97 -5.37 7.29
CA PRO A 68 8.02 -5.74 8.34
C PRO A 68 6.58 -5.81 7.84
N GLY A 69 5.93 -6.96 8.08
CA GLY A 69 4.49 -7.15 7.91
C GLY A 69 3.83 -7.17 9.27
N VAL A 70 3.23 -8.30 9.64
CA VAL A 70 2.66 -8.50 10.99
C VAL A 70 3.75 -8.50 12.08
N ALA A 71 4.94 -9.00 11.78
CA ALA A 71 6.07 -8.95 12.71
C ALA A 71 6.78 -7.60 12.61
N LYS A 72 7.07 -6.97 13.75
CA LYS A 72 7.78 -5.68 13.82
C LYS A 72 9.28 -5.80 13.52
N SER A 73 9.89 -6.94 13.84
CA SER A 73 11.30 -7.23 13.65
C SER A 73 11.53 -8.73 13.59
N TRP A 74 12.67 -9.14 13.05
CA TRP A 74 13.16 -10.52 13.05
C TRP A 74 14.69 -10.48 13.14
N ASP A 75 15.27 -11.54 13.68
CA ASP A 75 16.71 -11.79 13.72
C ASP A 75 17.00 -13.10 12.98
N VAL A 76 18.26 -13.28 12.54
CA VAL A 76 18.73 -14.46 11.80
C VAL A 76 19.49 -15.40 12.71
#